data_AF-A0A2V9KRK6-F1
#
_entry.id   AF-A0A2V9KRK6-F1
#
_cell.length_a   1.000
_cell.length_b   1.000
_cell.length_c   1.000
_cell.angle_alpha   90.00
_cell.angle_beta   90.00
_cell.angle_gamma   90.00
#
_symmetry.space_group_name_H-M   'P 1'
#
loop_
_entity.id
_entity.type
_entity.pdbx_description
1 polymer ?
#
loop_
_entity_poly.entity_id
_entity_poly.type
_entity_poly.pdbx_seq_one_letter_code
_entity_poly.pdbx_strand_id
1 'polypeptide(L)' 'MGLKVGDTAPDFKLRAATGDEEGEFHLAAMRGKTVVVLFYALDFTPV' A
#
# COMPACT_ATOMS: atom_id res chain seq x y z
N MET A 1 -9.50 13.53 -11.65
CA MET A 1 -10.68 13.15 -10.84
C MET A 1 -10.18 12.23 -9.73
N GLY A 2 -10.57 12.44 -8.47
CA GLY A 2 -10.04 11.68 -7.33
C GLY A 2 -10.60 10.26 -7.24
N LEU A 3 -9.92 9.40 -6.48
CA LEU A 3 -10.39 8.06 -6.12
C LEU A 3 -11.64 8.17 -5.22
N LYS A 4 -12.68 7.38 -5.50
CA LYS A 4 -13.90 7.30 -4.67
C LYS A 4 -14.19 5.86 -4.25
N VAL A 5 -15.00 5.71 -3.21
CA VAL A 5 -15.41 4.38 -2.70
C VAL A 5 -16.19 3.63 -3.79
N GLY A 6 -15.87 2.34 -3.95
CA GLY A 6 -16.44 1.46 -4.95
C GLY A 6 -15.67 1.42 -6.28
N ASP A 7 -14.74 2.35 -6.50
CA ASP A 7 -13.81 2.25 -7.62
C ASP A 7 -12.87 1.05 -7.44
N THR A 8 -12.44 0.47 -8.56
CA THR A 8 -11.32 -0.48 -8.55
C THR A 8 -10.09 0.22 -7.97
N ALA A 9 -9.50 -0.35 -6.91
CA ALA A 9 -8.27 0.18 -6.34
C ALA A 9 -7.16 0.26 -7.41
N PRO A 10 -6.47 1.41 -7.56
CA PRO A 10 -5.37 1.54 -8.50
C PRO A 10 -4.25 0.56 -8.14
N ASP A 11 -3.78 -0.19 -9.14
CA ASP A 11 -2.64 -1.07 -8.94
C ASP A 11 -1.35 -0.26 -8.82
N PHE A 12 -0.41 -0.76 -8.01
CA PHE A 12 0.89 -0.13 -7.84
C PHE A 12 1.97 -1.17 -7.52
N LYS A 13 3.19 -0.82 -7.93
CA LYS A 13 4.39 -1.61 -7.69
C LYS A 13 5.47 -0.68 -7.12
N LEU A 14 5.91 -0.93 -5.90
CA LEU A 14 6.78 -0.03 -5.16
C LEU A 14 7.85 -0.83 -4.41
N ARG A 15 9.01 -0.21 -4.14
CA ARG A 15 9.93 -0.75 -3.14
C ARG A 15 9.27 -0.65 -1.78
N ALA A 16 9.37 -1.70 -0.98
CA ALA A 16 8.80 -1.78 0.35
C ALA A 16 9.80 -2.44 1.29
N ALA A 17 9.84 -1.98 2.53
CA ALA A 17 10.40 -2.72 3.63
C ALA A 17 9.27 -3.55 4.25
N THR A 18 9.39 -4.88 4.20
CA THR A 18 8.43 -5.82 4.78
C THR A 18 9.13 -6.60 5.88
N GLY A 19 8.92 -6.18 7.13
CA GLY A 19 9.67 -6.72 8.27
C GLY A 19 11.16 -6.37 8.14
N ASP A 20 12.02 -7.38 8.27
CA ASP A 20 13.47 -7.24 8.13
C ASP A 20 13.96 -7.30 6.66
N GLU A 21 13.06 -7.57 5.71
CA GLU A 21 13.40 -7.74 4.29
C GLU A 21 13.06 -6.48 3.47
N GLU A 22 14.02 -6.03 2.65
CA GLU A 22 13.74 -5.08 1.57
C GLU A 22 13.32 -5.84 0.31
N GLY A 23 12.22 -5.40 -0.30
CA GLY A 23 11.71 -6.02 -1.51
C GLY A 23 10.83 -5.10 -2.33
N GLU A 24 10.12 -5.71 -3.28
CA GLU A 24 9.13 -5.03 -4.10
C GLU A 24 7.74 -5.52 -3.71
N PHE A 25 6.84 -4.59 -3.42
CA PHE A 25 5.44 -4.87 -3.16
C PHE A 25 4.61 -4.58 -4.41
N HIS A 26 3.72 -5.49 -4.75
CA HIS A 26 2.75 -5.33 -5.83
C HIS A 26 1.33 -5.60 -5.31
N LEU A 27 0.45 -4.59 -5.38
CA LEU A 27 -0.92 -4.72 -4.86
C LEU A 27 -1.71 -5.84 -5.55
N ALA A 28 -1.58 -5.99 -6.88
CA ALA A 28 -2.28 -7.06 -7.61
C ALA A 28 -1.95 -8.48 -7.11
N ALA A 29 -0.77 -8.69 -6.52
CA ALA A 29 -0.38 -10.00 -5.96
C ALA A 29 -1.22 -10.38 -4.71
N MET A 30 -1.96 -9.42 -4.13
CA MET A 30 -2.82 -9.62 -2.96
C MET A 30 -4.30 -9.91 -3.31
N ARG A 31 -4.64 -10.10 -4.59
CA ARG A 31 -6.01 -10.44 -5.00
C ARG A 31 -6.53 -11.68 -4.26
N GLY A 32 -7.81 -11.66 -3.90
CA GLY A 32 -8.45 -12.70 -3.09
C GLY A 32 -8.32 -12.50 -1.58
N LYS A 33 -7.57 -11.49 -1.13
CA LYS A 33 -7.50 -11.05 0.28
C LYS A 33 -8.16 -9.69 0.47
N THR A 34 -8.66 -9.43 1.67
CA THR A 34 -8.99 -8.06 2.09
C THR A 34 -7.71 -7.34 2.47
N VAL A 35 -7.47 -6.17 1.90
CA VAL A 35 -6.24 -5.37 2.09
C VAL A 35 -6.61 -4.00 2.61
N VAL A 36 -5.89 -3.52 3.62
CA VAL A 36 -6.01 -2.15 4.14
C VAL A 36 -4.76 -1.38 3.75
N VAL A 37 -4.92 -0.22 3.12
CA VAL A 37 -3.82 0.68 2.76
C VAL A 37 -3.91 1.93 3.64
N LEU A 38 -2.86 2.18 4.42
CA LEU A 38 -2.74 3.33 5.31
C LEU A 38 -1.65 4.26 4.77
N PHE A 39 -1.94 5.56 4.71
CA PHE A 39 -0.95 6.60 4.45
C PHE A 39 -0.65 7.31 5.76
N TYR A 40 0.63 7.50 6.06
CA TYR A 40 1.11 8.28 7.20
C TYR A 40 2.01 9.42 6.70
N ALA A 41 2.21 10.44 7.53
CA ALA A 41 2.87 11.68 7.11
C ALA A 41 4.36 11.50 6.80
N LEU A 42 5.14 11.01 7.79
CA LEU A 42 6.57 10.80 7.65
C LEU A 42 7.10 9.90 8.77
N ASP A 43 8.11 9.09 8.45
CA ASP A 43 8.85 8.29 9.43
C ASP A 43 9.55 9.17 10.46
N PHE A 44 9.78 8.63 11.67
CA PHE A 44 10.50 9.29 12.78
C PHE A 44 9.88 10.62 13.24
N THR A 45 8.56 10.79 13.06
CA THR A 45 7.81 11.92 13.61
C THR A 45 7.06 11.52 14.88
N PRO A 46 6.87 12.45 15.85
CA PRO A 46 6.11 12.16 17.05
C PRO A 46 4.64 11.83 16.72
N VAL A 47 4.06 10.96 17.55
CA VAL A 47 2.64 10.58 17.52
C VAL A 47 1.83 11.35 18.54
#